data_AF-A0A9D5U6X7-F1
#
_entry.id   AF-A0A9D5U6X7-F1
#
_cell.length_a   1.000
_cell.length_b   1.000
_cell.length_c   1.000
_cell.angle_alpha   90.00
_cell.angle_beta   90.00
_cell.angle_gamma   90.00
#
_symmetry.space_group_name_H-M   'P 1'
#
loop_
_entity.id
_entity.type
_entity.pdbx_description
1 polymer ?
#
loop_
_entity_poly.entity_id
_entity_poly.type
_entity_poly.pdbx_seq_one_letter_code
_entity_poly.pdbx_strand_id
1 'polypeptide(L)'
;MSQFRYRALQADGGIAEGALDAPGRHEAMRLLEARGLRPVGLFEAGEAAPDRAAPQPEVAKKKIPRRVVEDFTRQLSSLLSAGIPLARALRILSKEAASPAAGATWRAVHDRVVDGAALADALTQFP
;
A
#
# COMPACT_ATOMS: atom_id res chain seq x y z
N MET A 1 -18.49 -22.70 15.01
CA MET A 1 -17.22 -22.72 14.26
C MET A 1 -17.40 -21.75 13.11
N SER A 2 -16.57 -20.71 13.04
CA SER A 2 -16.69 -19.71 11.97
C SER A 2 -15.74 -20.08 10.83
N GLN A 3 -16.25 -20.03 9.61
CA GLN A 3 -15.42 -20.23 8.43
C GLN A 3 -14.79 -18.89 8.05
N PHE A 4 -13.47 -18.84 8.01
CA PHE A 4 -12.70 -17.67 7.56
C PHE A 4 -12.16 -17.96 6.16
N ARG A 5 -12.40 -17.05 5.21
CA ARG A 5 -11.64 -17.05 3.96
C ARG A 5 -10.35 -16.30 4.20
N TYR A 6 -9.24 -16.96 3.89
CA TYR A 6 -7.92 -16.36 4.01
C TYR A 6 -7.27 -16.23 2.63
N ARG A 7 -6.53 -15.14 2.48
CA ARG A 7 -5.54 -14.95 1.42
C ARG A 7 -4.21 -14.82 2.13
N ALA A 8 -3.30 -15.76 1.89
CA ALA A 8 -1.99 -15.77 2.54
C ALA A 8 -0.87 -15.96 1.51
N LEU A 9 0.25 -15.31 1.74
CA LEU A 9 1.46 -15.42 0.96
C LEU A 9 2.25 -16.65 1.42
N GLN A 10 2.56 -17.54 0.47
CA GLN A 10 3.46 -18.68 0.67
C GLN A 10 4.92 -18.22 0.67
N ALA A 11 5.81 -19.04 1.22
CA ALA A 11 7.25 -18.78 1.23
C ALA A 11 7.83 -18.60 -0.20
N ASP A 12 7.18 -19.21 -1.20
CA ASP A 12 7.58 -19.14 -2.61
C ASP A 12 7.07 -17.87 -3.33
N GLY A 13 6.43 -16.95 -2.61
CA GLY A 13 5.81 -15.74 -3.17
C GLY A 13 4.47 -15.97 -3.89
N GLY A 14 3.97 -17.21 -3.88
CA GLY A 14 2.64 -17.57 -4.35
C GLY A 14 1.55 -17.13 -3.38
N ILE A 15 0.39 -16.73 -3.91
CA ILE A 15 -0.78 -16.38 -3.10
C ILE A 15 -1.65 -17.63 -2.96
N ALA A 16 -1.80 -18.13 -1.74
CA ALA A 16 -2.71 -19.20 -1.40
C ALA A 16 -4.04 -18.62 -0.86
N GLU A 17 -5.13 -18.93 -1.56
CA GLU A 17 -6.49 -18.60 -1.14
C GLU A 17 -7.19 -19.87 -0.67
N GLY A 18 -7.83 -19.82 0.50
CA GLY A 18 -8.48 -20.97 1.09
C GLY A 18 -9.51 -20.59 2.14
N ALA A 19 -10.28 -21.59 2.59
CA ALA A 19 -11.14 -21.47 3.75
C ALA A 19 -10.47 -22.15 4.95
N LEU A 20 -10.55 -21.52 6.11
CA LEU A 20 -10.02 -22.00 7.37
C LEU A 20 -11.12 -21.90 8.42
N ASP A 21 -11.44 -23.02 9.07
CA ASP A 21 -12.34 -23.03 10.20
C ASP A 21 -11.58 -22.66 11.47
N ALA A 22 -12.01 -21.58 12.12
CA ALA A 22 -11.44 -21.14 13.39
C ALA A 22 -12.54 -20.58 14.31
N PRO A 23 -12.31 -20.58 15.64
CA PRO A 23 -13.23 -19.94 16.58
C PRO A 23 -13.06 -18.41 16.63
N GLY A 24 -12.04 -17.83 15.99
CA GLY A 24 -11.83 -16.38 15.92
C GLY A 24 -10.58 -15.96 15.15
N ARG A 25 -10.47 -14.66 14.83
CA ARG A 25 -9.36 -14.07 14.05
C ARG A 25 -7.96 -14.39 14.59
N HIS A 26 -7.76 -14.30 15.90
CA HIS A 26 -6.47 -14.59 16.54
C HIS A 26 -6.04 -16.06 16.38
N GLU A 27 -7.00 -16.98 16.37
CA GLU A 27 -6.74 -18.41 16.21
C GLU A 27 -6.49 -18.75 14.74
N ALA A 28 -7.24 -18.11 13.83
CA ALA A 28 -7.00 -18.19 12.39
C ALA A 28 -5.59 -17.70 12.01
N MET A 29 -5.12 -16.60 12.59
CA MET A 29 -3.75 -16.10 12.37
C MET A 29 -2.70 -17.10 12.86
N ARG A 30 -2.86 -17.65 14.07
CA ARG A 30 -1.93 -18.66 14.60
C ARG A 30 -1.89 -19.94 13.76
N LEU A 31 -3.03 -20.36 13.23
CA LEU A 31 -3.12 -21.53 12.33
C LEU A 31 -2.48 -21.25 10.96
N LEU A 32 -2.57 -20.02 10.44
CA LEU A 32 -1.90 -19.61 9.20
C LEU A 32 -0.38 -19.53 9.39
N GLU A 33 0.07 -18.93 10.49
CA GLU A 33 1.48 -18.88 10.87
C GLU A 33 2.07 -20.28 11.10
N ALA A 34 1.34 -21.17 11.79
CA ALA A 34 1.74 -22.57 11.99
C ALA A 34 1.84 -23.36 10.66
N ARG A 35 1.11 -22.95 9.63
CA ARG A 35 1.21 -23.50 8.26
C ARG A 35 2.31 -22.83 7.42
N GLY A 36 3.07 -21.91 7.99
CA GLY A 36 4.12 -21.17 7.28
C GLY A 36 3.59 -20.15 6.25
N LEU A 37 2.31 -19.77 6.37
CA LEU A 37 1.63 -18.85 5.48
C LEU A 37 1.55 -17.47 6.13
N ARG A 38 2.04 -16.43 5.43
CA ARG A 38 1.93 -15.04 5.91
C ARG A 38 0.58 -14.45 5.49
N PRO A 39 -0.36 -14.17 6.40
CA PRO A 39 -1.68 -13.68 6.04
C PRO A 39 -1.60 -12.28 5.41
N VAL A 40 -2.11 -12.13 4.19
CA VAL A 40 -2.27 -10.83 3.49
C VAL A 40 -3.70 -10.32 3.58
N GLY A 41 -4.66 -11.18 3.93
CA GLY A 41 -6.04 -10.79 4.28
C GLY A 41 -6.83 -11.93 4.90
N LEU A 42 -7.65 -11.62 5.91
CA LEU A 42 -8.55 -12.58 6.57
C LEU A 42 -9.97 -12.01 6.61
N PHE A 43 -10.94 -12.74 6.08
CA PHE A 43 -12.36 -12.36 6.02
C PHE A 43 -13.21 -13.42 6.71
N GLU A 44 -14.07 -13.02 7.65
CA GLU A 44 -14.98 -13.93 8.36
C GLU A 44 -16.31 -14.09 7.60
N ALA A 45 -16.75 -15.32 7.34
CA ALA A 45 -18.05 -15.59 6.74
C ALA A 45 -19.14 -15.53 7.82
N GLY A 46 -19.51 -14.32 8.25
CA GLY A 46 -20.55 -14.15 9.25
C GLY A 46 -20.85 -12.71 9.66
N GLU A 47 -19.94 -11.76 9.43
CA GLU A 47 -20.19 -10.35 9.72
C GLU A 47 -20.54 -9.63 8.42
N ALA A 48 -21.78 -9.11 8.35
CA ALA A 48 -22.23 -8.24 7.28
C ALA A 48 -21.22 -7.10 7.10
N ALA A 49 -20.77 -6.90 5.87
CA ALA A 49 -19.77 -5.91 5.51
C ALA A 49 -20.07 -4.54 6.13
N PRO A 50 -19.21 -4.00 7.01
CA PRO A 50 -19.07 -2.57 7.10
C PRO A 50 -18.25 -2.12 5.90
N ASP A 51 -18.92 -1.41 5.02
CA ASP A 51 -18.33 -0.42 4.14
C ASP A 51 -17.20 0.33 4.89
N ARG A 52 -16.01 0.44 4.29
CA ARG A 52 -14.73 0.98 4.83
C ARG A 52 -13.76 0.01 5.53
N ALA A 53 -13.31 -0.98 4.78
CA ALA A 53 -11.87 -1.27 4.71
C ALA A 53 -11.59 -1.77 3.30
N ALA A 54 -11.58 -0.82 2.36
CA ALA A 54 -11.02 -1.07 1.04
C ALA A 54 -9.66 -1.75 1.27
N PRO A 55 -9.38 -2.87 0.58
CA PRO A 55 -8.12 -3.56 0.71
C PRO A 55 -7.06 -2.49 0.46
N GLN A 56 -6.19 -2.21 1.44
CA GLN A 56 -4.92 -1.61 1.08
C GLN A 56 -4.36 -2.62 0.08
N PRO A 57 -4.29 -2.29 -1.22
CA PRO A 57 -3.51 -3.13 -2.06
C PRO A 57 -2.14 -3.00 -1.43
N GLU A 58 -1.61 -4.11 -0.89
CA GLU A 58 -0.18 -4.32 -0.98
C GLU A 58 0.15 -3.81 -2.37
N VAL A 59 0.83 -2.66 -2.40
CA VAL A 59 1.31 -2.07 -3.62
C VAL A 59 2.32 -3.09 -4.07
N ALA A 60 1.81 -4.12 -4.77
CA ALA A 60 2.57 -5.05 -5.54
C ALA A 60 3.54 -4.15 -6.23
N LYS A 61 4.83 -4.31 -5.89
CA LYS A 61 5.94 -3.42 -6.23
C LYS A 61 6.01 -3.26 -7.74
N LYS A 62 5.06 -2.53 -8.30
CA LYS A 62 4.91 -2.25 -9.70
C LYS A 62 5.84 -1.08 -9.84
N LYS A 63 7.09 -1.44 -10.17
CA LYS A 63 8.16 -0.49 -10.41
C LYS A 63 7.58 0.66 -11.23
N ILE A 64 7.66 1.87 -10.68
CA ILE A 64 7.22 3.05 -11.39
C ILE A 64 8.10 3.16 -12.63
N PRO A 65 7.53 3.22 -13.83
CA PRO A 65 8.34 3.31 -15.04
C PRO A 65 9.16 4.59 -15.00
N ARG A 66 10.41 4.53 -15.47
CA ARG A 66 11.37 5.63 -15.41
C ARG A 66 10.82 6.96 -15.94
N ARG A 67 10.02 6.92 -17.01
CA ARG A 67 9.34 8.09 -17.59
C ARG A 67 8.46 8.82 -16.58
N VAL A 68 7.71 8.09 -15.74
CA VAL A 68 6.85 8.71 -14.72
C VAL A 68 7.67 9.38 -13.62
N VAL A 69 8.85 8.83 -13.29
CA VAL A 69 9.78 9.46 -12.34
C VAL A 69 10.39 10.73 -12.94
N GLU A 70 10.74 10.71 -14.22
CA GLU A 70 11.26 11.87 -14.95
C GLU A 70 10.22 13.01 -15.00
N ASP A 71 8.97 12.69 -15.34
CA ASP A 71 7.87 13.65 -15.37
C ASP A 71 7.60 14.23 -13.98
N PHE A 72 7.53 13.37 -12.95
CA PHE A 72 7.37 13.79 -11.55
C PHE A 72 8.49 14.76 -11.12
N THR A 73 9.74 14.44 -11.42
CA THR A 73 10.90 15.25 -11.02
C THR A 73 10.89 16.61 -11.72
N ARG A 74 10.52 16.64 -13.01
CA ARG A 74 10.39 17.89 -13.78
C ARG A 74 9.27 18.77 -13.24
N GLN A 75 8.10 18.20 -12.98
CA GLN A 75 6.96 18.95 -12.44
C GLN A 75 7.24 19.44 -11.02
N LEU A 76 7.85 18.62 -10.16
CA LEU A 76 8.28 19.02 -8.83
C LEU A 76 9.25 20.20 -8.89
N SER A 77 10.27 20.11 -9.75
CA SER A 77 11.24 21.20 -9.95
C SER A 77 10.57 22.50 -10.39
N SER A 78 9.62 22.42 -11.33
CA SER A 78 8.86 23.58 -11.81
C SER A 78 8.04 24.23 -10.69
N LEU A 79 7.29 23.43 -9.91
CA LEU A 79 6.48 23.93 -8.80
C LEU A 79 7.34 24.58 -7.71
N LEU A 80 8.45 23.96 -7.34
CA LEU A 80 9.39 24.51 -6.36
C LEU A 80 10.04 25.80 -6.86
N SER A 81 10.41 25.85 -8.15
CA SER A 81 10.97 27.06 -8.78
C SER A 81 9.96 28.21 -8.83
N ALA A 82 8.66 27.91 -8.90
CA ALA A 82 7.57 28.88 -8.79
C ALA A 82 7.30 29.33 -7.34
N GLY A 83 8.10 28.90 -6.35
CA GLY A 83 7.95 29.25 -4.95
C GLY A 83 6.84 28.48 -4.22
N ILE A 84 6.33 27.40 -4.81
CA ILE A 84 5.29 26.58 -4.17
C ILE A 84 5.94 25.74 -3.07
N PRO A 85 5.41 25.75 -1.83
CA PRO A 85 5.94 24.93 -0.75
C PRO A 85 5.96 23.43 -1.09
N LEU A 86 7.01 22.73 -0.67
CA LEU A 86 7.23 21.31 -0.99
C LEU A 86 6.03 20.41 -0.71
N ALA A 87 5.43 20.51 0.49
CA ALA A 87 4.25 19.73 0.84
C ALA A 87 3.08 20.00 -0.12
N ARG A 88 2.86 21.27 -0.51
CA ARG A 88 1.81 21.61 -1.48
C ARG A 88 2.13 21.06 -2.86
N ALA A 89 3.38 21.13 -3.30
CA ALA A 89 3.81 20.58 -4.59
C ALA A 89 3.59 19.06 -4.65
N LEU A 90 4.03 18.32 -3.63
CA LEU A 90 3.83 16.85 -3.55
C LEU A 90 2.35 16.46 -3.59
N ARG A 91 1.48 17.23 -2.91
CA ARG A 91 0.03 17.01 -2.95
C ARG A 91 -0.55 17.22 -4.34
N ILE A 92 -0.11 18.24 -5.08
CA ILE A 92 -0.55 18.49 -6.46
C ILE A 92 -0.13 17.30 -7.34
N LEU A 93 1.15 16.90 -7.26
CA LEU A 93 1.70 15.79 -8.05
C LEU A 93 1.01 14.45 -7.75
N SER A 94 0.64 14.19 -6.50
CA SER A 94 -0.12 12.99 -6.15
C SER A 94 -1.51 12.91 -6.80
N LYS A 95 -2.14 14.07 -7.05
CA LYS A 95 -3.45 14.18 -7.68
C LYS A 95 -3.37 14.14 -9.21
N GLU A 96 -2.30 14.66 -9.78
CA GLU A 96 -2.05 14.71 -11.22
C GLU A 96 -1.34 13.47 -11.76
N ALA A 97 -1.04 12.49 -10.91
CA ALA A 97 -0.31 11.30 -11.29
C ALA A 97 -1.04 10.50 -12.39
N ALA A 98 -0.31 10.19 -13.47
CA ALA A 98 -0.84 9.45 -14.62
C ALA A 98 -1.23 7.99 -14.30
N SER A 99 -0.76 7.42 -13.19
CA SER A 99 -1.11 6.07 -12.75
C SER A 99 -1.53 6.03 -11.29
N PRO A 100 -2.51 5.18 -10.92
CA PRO A 100 -2.92 5.02 -9.52
C PRO A 100 -1.78 4.59 -8.60
N ALA A 101 -0.86 3.75 -9.10
CA ALA A 101 0.31 3.29 -8.34
C ALA A 101 1.29 4.43 -8.03
N ALA A 102 1.55 5.30 -9.00
CA ALA A 102 2.39 6.47 -8.79
C ALA A 102 1.71 7.48 -7.86
N GLY A 103 0.41 7.74 -8.05
CA GLY A 103 -0.35 8.63 -7.16
C GLY A 103 -0.35 8.18 -5.70
N ALA A 104 -0.52 6.88 -5.44
CA ALA A 104 -0.41 6.32 -4.10
C ALA A 104 1.00 6.49 -3.51
N THR A 105 2.05 6.28 -4.33
CA THR A 105 3.44 6.46 -3.91
C THR A 105 3.74 7.91 -3.55
N TRP A 106 3.38 8.86 -4.41
CA TRP A 106 3.59 10.29 -4.16
C TRP A 106 2.80 10.80 -2.96
N ARG A 107 1.61 10.23 -2.73
CA ARG A 107 0.82 10.52 -1.53
C ARG A 107 1.52 10.02 -0.27
N ALA A 108 2.05 8.81 -0.28
CA ALA A 108 2.81 8.30 0.86
C ALA A 108 4.08 9.12 1.14
N VAL A 109 4.76 9.59 0.09
CA VAL A 109 5.89 10.53 0.23
C VAL A 109 5.44 11.87 0.81
N HIS A 110 4.33 12.42 0.32
CA HIS A 110 3.73 13.65 0.85
C HIS A 110 3.46 13.53 2.35
N ASP A 111 2.77 12.48 2.77
CA ASP A 111 2.33 12.32 4.16
C ASP A 111 3.54 12.27 5.12
N ARG A 112 4.61 11.55 4.74
CA ARG A 112 5.85 11.52 5.53
C ARG A 112 6.56 12.86 5.61
N VAL A 113 6.60 13.61 4.52
CA VAL A 113 7.23 14.93 4.51
C VAL A 113 6.45 15.91 5.38
N VAL A 114 5.11 15.80 5.39
CA VAL A 114 4.25 16.57 6.30
C VAL A 114 4.46 16.17 7.76
N ASP A 115 4.72 14.90 8.03
CA ASP A 115 5.07 14.38 9.36
C ASP A 115 6.51 14.76 9.80
N GLY A 116 7.26 15.48 8.96
CA GLY A 116 8.58 16.03 9.28
C GLY A 116 9.76 15.16 8.84
N ALA A 117 9.53 14.07 8.10
CA ALA A 117 10.61 13.29 7.52
C ALA A 117 11.30 14.06 6.38
N ALA A 118 12.59 13.81 6.18
CA ALA A 118 13.30 14.34 5.01
C ALA A 118 12.76 13.70 3.73
N LEU A 119 12.69 14.49 2.64
CA LEU A 119 12.23 14.01 1.34
C LEU A 119 13.05 12.82 0.83
N ALA A 120 14.37 12.85 1.04
CA ALA A 120 15.26 11.76 0.66
C ALA A 120 14.86 10.44 1.34
N ASP A 121 14.65 10.47 2.66
CA ASP A 121 14.25 9.29 3.43
C ASP A 121 12.88 8.77 2.99
N ALA A 122 11.94 9.66 2.69
CA ALA A 122 10.63 9.27 2.18
C ALA A 122 10.71 8.56 0.81
N LEU A 123 11.61 9.01 -0.08
CA LEU A 123 11.80 8.43 -1.42
C LEU A 123 12.54 7.09 -1.40
N THR A 124 13.52 6.89 -0.51
CA THR A 124 14.27 5.62 -0.43
C THR A 124 13.40 4.40 -0.15
N GLN A 125 12.22 4.60 0.42
CA GLN A 125 11.27 3.52 0.71
C GLN A 125 10.53 3.03 -0.55
N PHE A 126 10.71 3.70 -1.69
CA PHE A 126 10.08 3.39 -2.97
C PHE A 126 11.11 3.27 -4.11
N PRO A 127 11.85 2.15 -4.20
CA PRO A 127 12.87 1.91 -5.21
C PRO A 127 12.32 1.51 -6.60
#